data_AF-A0A968PLH2-F1
#
_entry.id   AF-A0A968PLH2-F1
#
_cell.length_a   1.000
_cell.length_b   1.000
_cell.length_c   1.000
_cell.angle_alpha   90.00
_cell.angle_beta   90.00
_cell.angle_gamma   90.00
#
_symmetry.space_group_name_H-M   'P 1'
#
loop_
_entity.id
_entity.type
_entity.pdbx_description
1 polymer ?
#
loop_
_entity_poly.entity_id
_entity_poly.type
_entity_poly.pdbx_seq_one_letter_code
_entity_poly.pdbx_strand_id
1 'polypeptide(L)'
;MQPLPEISNGFYTEDVVSAIIAALCQEQDGVFDLAGAECLSMDDLVKLLNRKETIKVNHLPPLIAKLLPWVVQDLPAALVDVMLSDSLADPKPVIEAFDLRLTPLREVWIAG
;
A
#
# COMPACT_ATOMS: atom_id res chain seq x y z
N MET A 1 10.47 19.98 12.47
CA MET A 1 10.06 19.56 11.11
C MET A 1 9.50 18.15 11.29
N GLN A 2 8.17 18.01 11.32
CA GLN A 2 7.54 16.69 11.42
C GLN A 2 7.77 15.97 10.07
N PRO A 3 8.15 14.69 10.06
CA PRO A 3 8.17 13.94 8.80
C PRO A 3 6.75 13.97 8.21
N LEU A 4 6.68 14.16 6.89
CA LEU A 4 5.42 13.97 6.16
C LEU A 4 4.92 12.55 6.46
N PRO A 5 3.60 12.34 6.62
CA PRO A 5 3.09 10.99 6.76
C PRO A 5 3.52 10.20 5.52
N GLU A 6 4.24 9.10 5.72
CA GLU A 6 4.46 8.10 4.67
C GLU A 6 3.08 7.52 4.36
N ILE A 7 2.50 7.89 3.23
CA ILE A 7 1.15 7.47 2.81
C ILE A 7 1.30 6.32 1.83
N SER A 8 0.55 5.25 2.06
CA SER A 8 0.49 4.06 1.23
C SER A 8 -0.95 3.78 0.83
N ASN A 9 -1.17 3.48 -0.44
CA ASN A 9 -2.46 3.11 -1.03
C ASN A 9 -2.50 1.59 -1.31
N GLY A 10 -2.34 0.79 -0.26
CA GLY A 10 -2.38 -0.68 -0.36
C GLY A 10 -3.69 -1.18 -0.96
N PHE A 11 -3.62 -2.19 -1.83
CA PHE A 11 -4.77 -2.78 -2.52
C PHE A 11 -5.08 -4.20 -2.02
N TYR A 12 -6.32 -4.64 -2.22
CA TYR A 12 -6.72 -6.03 -1.96
C TYR A 12 -6.42 -6.90 -3.19
N THR A 13 -5.89 -8.11 -2.97
CA THR A 13 -5.43 -8.97 -4.07
C THR A 13 -6.55 -9.36 -5.04
N GLU A 14 -7.79 -9.53 -4.56
CA GLU A 14 -8.92 -9.87 -5.45
C GLU A 14 -9.30 -8.71 -6.38
N ASP A 15 -9.04 -7.46 -5.99
CA ASP A 15 -9.26 -6.30 -6.86
C ASP A 15 -8.26 -6.30 -8.03
N VAL A 16 -7.02 -6.77 -7.80
CA VAL A 16 -6.02 -6.94 -8.86
C VAL A 16 -6.46 -8.00 -9.86
N VAL A 17 -6.98 -9.13 -9.37
CA VAL A 17 -7.52 -10.18 -10.24
C VAL A 17 -8.69 -9.65 -11.06
N SER A 18 -9.59 -8.89 -10.43
CA SER A 18 -10.73 -8.27 -11.09
C SER A 18 -10.29 -7.27 -12.17
N ALA A 19 -9.26 -6.46 -11.89
CA ALA A 19 -8.69 -5.53 -12.85
C ALA A 19 -8.07 -6.24 -14.07
N ILE A 20 -7.34 -7.34 -13.85
CA ILE A 20 -6.77 -8.15 -14.94
C ILE A 20 -7.88 -8.74 -15.80
N ILE A 21 -8.93 -9.29 -15.18
CA ILE A 21 -10.08 -9.84 -15.92
C ILE A 21 -10.78 -8.74 -16.72
N ALA A 22 -11.01 -7.57 -16.12
CA ALA A 22 -11.64 -6.44 -16.82
C ALA A 22 -10.79 -5.96 -18.00
N ALA A 23 -9.47 -5.89 -17.85
CA ALA A 23 -8.55 -5.54 -18.92
C ALA A 23 -8.61 -6.52 -20.10
N LEU A 24 -8.71 -7.82 -19.82
CA LEU A 24 -8.87 -8.84 -20.85
C LEU A 24 -10.24 -8.80 -21.55
N CYS A 25 -11.30 -8.38 -20.85
CA CYS A 25 -12.67 -8.38 -21.39
C CYS A 25 -13.03 -7.10 -22.14
N GLN A 26 -12.47 -5.94 -21.77
CA GLN A 26 -12.89 -4.64 -22.29
C GLN A 26 -12.01 -4.11 -23.43
N GLU A 27 -10.98 -4.86 -23.84
CA GLU A 27 -10.04 -4.51 -24.92
C GLU A 27 -9.45 -3.08 -24.80
N GLN A 28 -9.26 -2.60 -23.57
CA GLN A 28 -8.62 -1.30 -23.32
C GLN A 28 -7.11 -1.47 -23.31
N ASP A 29 -6.43 -0.78 -24.22
CA ASP A 29 -4.98 -0.70 -24.27
C ASP A 29 -4.45 0.42 -23.36
N GLY A 30 -3.36 0.16 -22.64
CA GLY A 30 -2.69 1.18 -21.85
C GLY A 30 -1.80 0.64 -20.74
N VAL A 31 -1.14 1.56 -20.05
CA VAL A 31 -0.45 1.30 -18.79
C VAL A 31 -1.29 1.95 -17.70
N PHE A 32 -1.74 1.14 -16.75
CA PHE A 32 -2.56 1.59 -15.63
C PHE A 32 -1.89 1.22 -14.32
N ASP A 33 -1.81 2.18 -13.40
CA ASP A 33 -1.38 1.92 -12.03
C ASP A 33 -2.57 1.41 -11.21
N LEU A 34 -2.36 0.29 -10.53
CA LEU A 34 -3.33 -0.24 -9.58
C LEU A 34 -3.05 0.32 -8.20
N ALA A 35 -4.06 1.00 -7.65
CA ALA A 35 -4.05 1.60 -6.33
C ALA A 35 -5.23 1.07 -5.51
N GLY A 36 -5.08 1.06 -4.18
CA GLY A 36 -6.18 0.71 -3.27
C GLY A 36 -7.28 1.77 -3.19
N ALA A 37 -8.42 1.38 -2.60
CA ALA A 37 -9.58 2.25 -2.41
C ALA A 37 -9.32 3.41 -1.42
N GLU A 38 -8.37 3.24 -0.51
CA GLU A 38 -8.06 4.20 0.55
C GLU A 38 -6.57 4.55 0.59
N CYS A 39 -6.29 5.80 0.96
CA CYS A 39 -4.95 6.27 1.30
C CYS A 39 -4.78 6.19 2.82
N LEU A 40 -3.89 5.32 3.29
CA LEU A 40 -3.59 5.16 4.71
C LEU A 40 -2.20 5.72 5.00
N SER A 41 -2.06 6.39 6.14
CA SER A 41 -0.71 6.61 6.67
C SER A 41 -0.11 5.26 7.07
N MET A 42 1.22 5.15 7.05
CA MET A 42 1.92 3.95 7.51
C MET A 42 1.51 3.60 8.94
N ASP A 43 1.35 4.59 9.82
CA ASP A 43 0.88 4.38 11.20
C ASP A 43 -0.51 3.76 11.25
N ASP A 44 -1.44 4.26 10.42
CA ASP A 44 -2.81 3.75 10.37
C ASP A 44 -2.85 2.34 9.78
N LEU A 45 -2.01 2.06 8.79
CA LEU A 45 -1.84 0.72 8.23
C LEU A 45 -1.30 -0.26 9.29
N VAL A 46 -0.24 0.12 10.02
CA VAL A 46 0.32 -0.74 11.08
C VAL A 46 -0.69 -0.97 12.20
N LYS A 47 -1.45 0.05 12.62
CA LYS A 47 -2.54 -0.10 13.60
C LYS A 47 -3.64 -1.05 13.08
N LEU A 48 -4.04 -0.91 11.82
CA LEU A 48 -5.04 -1.76 11.18
C LEU A 48 -4.60 -3.23 11.16
N LEU A 49 -3.37 -3.50 10.72
CA LEU A 49 -2.81 -4.86 10.67
C LEU A 49 -2.69 -5.50 12.07
N ASN A 50 -2.44 -4.70 13.10
CA ASN A 50 -2.38 -5.18 14.48
C ASN A 50 -3.75 -5.25 15.18
N ARG A 51 -4.83 -4.83 14.51
CA ARG A 51 -6.21 -4.73 15.04
C ARG A 51 -6.28 -4.00 16.39
N LYS A 52 -5.41 -3.00 16.57
CA LYS A 52 -5.29 -2.25 17.83
C LYS A 52 -5.12 -0.77 17.54
N GLU A 53 -6.01 0.03 18.11
CA GLU A 53 -5.92 1.49 18.09
C GLU A 53 -4.66 2.00 18.81
N THR A 54 -4.24 1.29 19.85
CA THR A 54 -3.11 1.68 20.70
C THR A 54 -1.96 0.69 20.59
N ILE A 55 -1.06 0.97 19.64
CA ILE A 55 0.26 0.35 19.54
C ILE A 55 1.34 1.41 19.72
N LYS A 56 2.48 1.02 20.28
CA LYS A 56 3.66 1.90 20.33
C LYS A 56 4.36 1.83 18.97
N VAL A 57 4.26 2.90 18.20
CA VAL A 57 5.02 3.08 16.95
C VAL A 57 6.26 3.89 17.27
N ASN A 58 7.43 3.33 16.96
CA ASN A 58 8.70 4.04 17.07
C ASN A 58 9.18 4.38 15.67
N HIS A 59 9.34 5.67 15.38
CA HIS A 59 9.85 6.11 14.09
C HIS A 59 11.37 6.09 14.09
N LEU A 60 11.95 5.52 13.03
CA LEU A 60 13.39 5.57 12.79
C LEU A 60 13.68 6.62 11.72
N PRO A 61 14.72 7.46 11.88
CA PRO A 61 15.21 8.30 10.81
C PRO A 61 15.61 7.46 9.58
N PRO A 62 15.32 7.91 8.34
CA PRO A 62 15.62 7.16 7.12
C PRO A 62 17.08 6.70 6.99
N LEU A 63 18.03 7.53 7.44
CA LEU A 63 19.46 7.20 7.43
C LEU A 63 19.79 6.00 8.32
N ILE A 64 19.09 5.85 9.45
CA ILE A 64 19.26 4.71 10.35
C ILE A 64 18.55 3.49 9.78
N ALA A 65 17.36 3.66 9.18
CA ALA A 65 16.63 2.58 8.55
C ALA A 65 17.45 1.88 7.44
N LYS A 66 18.22 2.64 6.65
CA LYS A 66 19.13 2.11 5.61
C LYS A 66 20.24 1.21 6.14
N LEU A 67 20.56 1.27 7.44
CA LEU A 67 21.56 0.41 8.07
C LEU A 67 20.96 -0.90 8.59
N LEU A 68 19.63 -1.00 8.71
CA LEU A 68 18.96 -2.19 9.25
C LEU A 68 19.29 -3.48 8.48
N PRO A 69 19.38 -3.50 7.13
CA PRO A 69 19.74 -4.72 6.39
C PRO A 69 21.11 -5.29 6.78
N TRP A 70 22.01 -4.47 7.32
CA TRP A 70 23.34 -4.90 7.77
C TRP A 70 23.33 -5.52 9.16
N VAL A 71 22.29 -5.24 9.96
CA VAL A 71 22.17 -5.69 11.36
C VAL A 71 21.15 -6.83 11.48
N VAL A 72 20.12 -6.80 10.63
CA VAL A 72 19.04 -7.80 10.59
C VAL A 72 19.27 -8.68 9.36
N GLN A 73 19.78 -9.89 9.58
CA GLN A 73 20.19 -10.81 8.51
C GLN A 73 19.08 -11.15 7.50
N ASP A 74 17.82 -11.10 7.94
CA ASP A 74 16.66 -11.46 7.11
C ASP A 74 15.92 -10.25 6.52
N LEU A 75 16.46 -9.03 6.64
CA LEU A 75 15.82 -7.84 6.11
C LEU A 75 16.40 -7.45 4.75
N PRO A 76 15.66 -7.61 3.63
CA PRO A 76 16.18 -7.24 2.32
C PRO A 76 16.35 -5.72 2.19
N ALA A 77 17.50 -5.27 1.70
CA ALA A 77 17.74 -3.85 1.45
C ALA A 77 16.72 -3.24 0.48
N ALA A 78 16.32 -3.99 -0.54
CA ALA A 78 15.30 -3.57 -1.49
C ALA A 78 13.94 -3.31 -0.82
N LEU A 79 13.58 -4.08 0.22
CA LEU A 79 12.35 -3.83 0.98
C LEU A 79 12.44 -2.52 1.74
N VAL A 80 13.58 -2.22 2.37
CA VAL A 80 13.80 -0.95 3.06
C VAL A 80 13.70 0.23 2.10
N ASP A 81 14.28 0.12 0.91
CA ASP A 81 14.22 1.18 -0.09
C ASP A 81 12.77 1.42 -0.58
N VAL A 82 12.00 0.34 -0.79
CA VAL A 82 10.57 0.45 -1.13
C VAL A 82 9.77 1.08 0.00
N MET A 83 10.01 0.68 1.26
CA MET A 83 9.29 1.24 2.41
C MET A 83 9.61 2.71 2.68
N LEU A 84 10.81 3.17 2.31
CA LEU A 84 11.21 4.58 2.41
C LEU A 84 10.73 5.45 1.23
N SER A 85 10.13 4.85 0.22
CA SER A 85 9.68 5.55 -0.98
C SER A 85 8.17 5.80 -0.91
N ASP A 86 7.74 7.02 -1.23
CA ASP A 86 6.32 7.30 -1.40
C ASP A 86 5.78 6.44 -2.56
N SER A 87 4.89 5.50 -2.24
CA SER A 87 4.19 4.68 -3.23
C SER A 87 2.74 5.14 -3.27
N LEU A 88 2.50 6.16 -4.09
CA LEU A 88 1.18 6.75 -4.32
C LEU A 88 0.85 6.63 -5.80
N ALA A 89 -0.34 6.13 -6.08
CA ALA A 89 -0.94 6.08 -7.41
C ALA A 89 -2.40 6.53 -7.31
N ASP A 90 -2.88 7.21 -8.35
CA ASP A 90 -4.29 7.63 -8.45
C ASP A 90 -5.13 6.46 -8.98
N PRO A 91 -6.10 5.92 -8.22
CA PRO A 91 -6.94 4.82 -8.69
C PRO A 91 -7.96 5.26 -9.76
N LYS A 92 -8.23 6.56 -9.93
CA LYS A 92 -9.31 7.02 -10.83
C LYS A 92 -9.20 6.52 -12.27
N PRO A 93 -8.04 6.56 -12.94
CA PRO A 93 -7.94 6.13 -14.34
C PRO A 93 -8.31 4.65 -14.52
N VAL A 94 -7.92 3.79 -13.57
CA VAL A 94 -8.21 2.36 -13.64
C VAL A 94 -9.67 2.06 -13.29
N ILE A 95 -10.25 2.79 -12.33
CA ILE A 95 -11.68 2.68 -12.00
C ILE A 95 -12.54 3.10 -13.19
N GLU A 96 -12.23 4.24 -13.81
CA GLU A 96 -13.00 4.77 -14.93
C GLU A 96 -12.86 3.90 -16.20
N ALA A 97 -11.67 3.36 -16.45
CA ALA A 97 -11.43 2.51 -17.62
C ALA A 97 -12.09 1.13 -17.52
N PHE A 98 -12.21 0.57 -16.32
CA PHE A 98 -12.60 -0.83 -16.11
C PHE A 98 -13.86 -1.04 -15.27
N ASP A 99 -14.52 0.04 -14.81
CA ASP A 99 -15.66 0.03 -13.88
C ASP A 99 -15.39 -0.80 -12.62
N LEU A 100 -14.18 -0.67 -12.07
CA LEU A 100 -13.73 -1.46 -10.92
C LEU A 100 -14.35 -0.94 -9.62
N ARG A 101 -14.78 -1.88 -8.77
CA ARG A 101 -15.11 -1.60 -7.37
C ARG A 101 -13.95 -2.06 -6.51
N LEU A 102 -13.19 -1.11 -5.99
CA LEU A 102 -12.07 -1.39 -5.09
C LEU A 102 -12.58 -1.63 -3.67
N THR A 103 -11.98 -2.62 -3.01
CA THR A 103 -12.31 -3.03 -1.66
C THR A 103 -11.46 -2.26 -0.65
N PRO A 104 -12.05 -1.52 0.32
CA PRO A 104 -11.29 -0.88 1.39
C PRO A 104 -10.59 -1.92 2.27
N LEU A 105 -9.30 -1.73 2.56
CA LEU A 105 -8.53 -2.67 3.38
C LEU A 105 -9.08 -2.77 4.80
N ARG A 106 -9.65 -1.69 5.34
CA ARG A 106 -10.35 -1.70 6.64
C ARG A 106 -11.49 -2.70 6.70
N GLU A 107 -12.24 -2.88 5.61
CA GLU A 107 -13.36 -3.83 5.57
C GLU A 107 -12.86 -5.28 5.63
N VAL A 108 -11.75 -5.58 4.95
CA VAL A 108 -11.14 -6.92 4.94
C VAL A 108 -10.52 -7.27 6.29
N TRP A 109 -9.75 -6.35 6.88
CA TRP A 109 -8.94 -6.66 8.07
C TRP A 109 -9.67 -6.57 9.41
N ILE A 110 -10.83 -5.90 9.45
CA ILE A 110 -11.73 -5.89 10.62
C ILE A 110 -12.65 -7.13 10.63
N ALA A 111 -12.95 -7.72 9.47
CA ALA A 111 -13.90 -8.82 9.33
C ALA A 111 -13.32 -10.23 9.57
N GLY A 112 -12.00 -10.40 9.45
CA GLY A 112 -11.29 -11.64 9.82
C GLY A 112 -10.84 -11.65 11.27
#